data_AF-A0A2J7ZGA2-F1
#
_entry.id   AF-A0A2J7ZGA2-F1
#
_cell.length_a   1.000
_cell.length_b   1.000
_cell.length_c   1.000
_cell.angle_alpha   90.00
_cell.angle_beta   90.00
_cell.angle_gamma   90.00
#
_symmetry.space_group_name_H-M   'P 1'
#
loop_
_entity.id
_entity.type
_entity.pdbx_description
1 polymer ?
#
loop_
_entity_poly.entity_id
_entity_poly.type
_entity_poly.pdbx_seq_one_letter_code
_entity_poly.pdbx_strand_id
1 'polypeptide(L)'
;RSNPNPTSAPYSKRSASWASTWQPGVLLNEAQPDPPRVVRDLPTLFILLDLCGKGGGTATTETSLSNMLFNGLTPMSDYIATCSYGKAQFDQSNSRVVTVKLPCNGTGHTTKMAWDSSSCSNDNLFNWMYEVEWYIDNVLKPTSWNHRRYRHHVIITPRNMTGWAGPACDWSGMGSIGMAQGTWSYAWVSGDSWQQK
;
A
#
# COMPACT_ATOMS: atom_id res chain seq x y z
N ARG A 1 28.22 -10.63 -49.86
CA ARG A 1 27.06 -11.08 -49.06
C ARG A 1 26.70 -9.93 -48.12
N SER A 2 25.66 -9.18 -48.46
CA SER A 2 25.21 -7.95 -47.80
C SER A 2 24.16 -8.27 -46.73
N ASN A 3 24.41 -7.83 -45.49
CA ASN A 3 23.41 -7.80 -44.42
C ASN A 3 22.50 -6.58 -44.62
N PRO A 4 21.16 -6.70 -44.59
CA PRO A 4 20.28 -5.55 -44.56
C PRO A 4 20.08 -5.04 -43.12
N ASN A 5 20.12 -3.71 -42.98
CA ASN A 5 19.76 -2.96 -41.78
C ASN A 5 18.27 -3.15 -41.43
N PRO A 6 17.88 -3.20 -40.14
CA PRO A 6 16.49 -3.10 -39.74
C PRO A 6 16.05 -1.62 -39.69
N THR A 7 15.11 -1.27 -40.56
CA THR A 7 14.37 0.00 -40.54
C THR A 7 13.45 0.05 -39.32
N SER A 8 13.65 1.07 -38.48
CA SER A 8 12.76 1.43 -37.36
C SER A 8 11.43 2.00 -37.86
N ALA A 9 10.32 1.36 -37.50
CA ALA A 9 8.98 1.91 -37.72
C ALA A 9 8.61 2.93 -36.62
N PRO A 10 7.89 4.02 -36.93
CA PRO A 10 7.45 4.99 -35.94
C PRO A 10 6.30 4.42 -35.08
N TYR A 11 6.47 4.49 -33.75
CA TYR A 11 5.48 4.09 -32.75
C TYR A 11 4.34 5.12 -32.72
N SER A 12 3.26 4.84 -33.44
CA SER A 12 2.04 5.66 -33.38
C SER A 12 1.34 5.43 -32.04
N LYS A 13 1.26 6.46 -31.19
CA LYS A 13 0.40 6.48 -30.00
C LYS A 13 -1.07 6.37 -30.44
N ARG A 14 -1.61 5.15 -30.44
CA ARG A 14 -3.07 4.94 -30.50
C ARG A 14 -3.61 5.09 -29.08
N SER A 15 -4.18 6.26 -28.78
CA SER A 15 -5.15 6.37 -27.69
C SER A 15 -6.30 5.40 -27.99
N ALA A 16 -6.61 4.53 -27.05
CA ALA A 16 -7.65 3.53 -27.25
C ALA A 16 -9.02 4.22 -27.24
N SER A 17 -9.70 4.22 -28.38
CA SER A 17 -10.98 4.92 -28.64
C SER A 17 -12.20 4.33 -27.92
N TRP A 18 -12.02 3.37 -27.00
CA TRP A 18 -13.14 2.78 -26.25
C TRP A 18 -13.50 3.58 -24.99
N ALA A 19 -12.66 4.52 -24.57
CA ALA A 19 -12.94 5.37 -23.40
C ALA A 19 -14.04 6.42 -23.64
N SER A 20 -14.44 6.68 -24.90
CA SER A 20 -15.37 7.78 -25.25
C SER A 20 -16.82 7.35 -25.51
N THR A 21 -17.19 6.08 -25.33
CA THR A 21 -18.53 5.57 -25.67
C THR A 21 -19.33 4.96 -24.51
N TRP A 22 -18.89 5.14 -23.26
CA TRP A 22 -19.70 4.72 -22.11
C TRP A 22 -20.96 5.60 -21.96
N GLN A 23 -22.12 5.04 -22.30
CA GLN A 23 -23.44 5.63 -22.02
C GLN A 23 -23.99 5.10 -20.69
N PRO A 24 -24.27 5.96 -19.70
CA PRO A 24 -24.90 5.55 -18.45
C PRO A 24 -26.42 5.44 -18.69
N GLY A 25 -26.96 4.21 -18.75
CA GLY A 25 -28.42 4.09 -18.96
C GLY A 25 -29.03 2.70 -19.09
N VAL A 26 -28.32 1.60 -18.84
CA VAL A 26 -28.96 0.28 -18.84
C VAL A 26 -29.59 0.03 -17.47
N LEU A 27 -30.90 0.26 -17.37
CA LEU A 27 -31.73 -0.16 -16.24
C LEU A 27 -32.02 -1.66 -16.38
N LEU A 28 -31.45 -2.48 -15.49
CA LEU A 28 -31.82 -3.89 -15.34
C LEU A 28 -32.88 -3.99 -14.24
N ASN A 29 -34.12 -4.31 -14.65
CA ASN A 29 -35.24 -4.67 -13.77
C ASN A 29 -35.08 -6.10 -13.25
N GLU A 30 -33.99 -6.37 -12.56
CA GLU A 30 -33.82 -7.59 -11.77
C GLU A 30 -33.65 -7.12 -10.31
N ALA A 31 -34.29 -7.80 -9.36
CA ALA A 31 -34.04 -7.56 -7.94
C ALA A 31 -32.58 -7.98 -7.66
N GLN A 32 -31.66 -7.06 -7.93
CA GLN A 32 -30.24 -7.31 -7.87
C GLN A 32 -29.91 -7.47 -6.38
N PRO A 33 -29.43 -8.64 -5.92
CA PRO A 33 -28.85 -8.74 -4.59
C PRO A 33 -27.84 -7.60 -4.47
N ASP A 34 -27.86 -6.87 -3.34
CA ASP A 34 -27.03 -5.68 -3.10
C ASP A 34 -25.69 -5.87 -3.82
N PRO A 35 -25.40 -5.09 -4.87
CA PRO A 35 -24.22 -5.35 -5.67
C PRO A 35 -23.03 -5.39 -4.70
N PRO A 36 -22.14 -6.39 -4.79
CA PRO A 36 -21.00 -6.47 -3.90
C PRO A 36 -20.36 -5.10 -3.87
N ARG A 37 -20.26 -4.48 -2.68
CA ARG A 37 -19.93 -3.05 -2.54
C ARG A 37 -18.72 -2.75 -3.41
N VAL A 38 -18.96 -2.15 -4.57
CA VAL A 38 -17.88 -1.85 -5.49
C VAL A 38 -17.07 -0.77 -4.81
N VAL A 39 -15.84 -1.08 -4.45
CA VAL A 39 -14.93 -0.13 -3.83
C VAL A 39 -14.60 0.92 -4.90
N ARG A 40 -15.31 2.04 -4.85
CA ARG A 40 -15.15 3.14 -5.80
C ARG A 40 -13.94 4.01 -5.46
N ASP A 41 -13.65 4.14 -4.18
CA ASP A 41 -12.50 4.88 -3.67
C ASP A 41 -11.63 3.95 -2.85
N LEU A 42 -10.32 4.00 -3.10
CA LEU A 42 -9.29 3.26 -2.36
C LEU A 42 -8.46 4.22 -1.50
N PRO A 43 -9.05 4.86 -0.46
CA PRO A 43 -8.30 5.78 0.37
C PRO A 43 -7.26 4.99 1.17
N THR A 44 -5.99 5.25 0.87
CA THR A 44 -4.87 4.41 1.31
C THR A 44 -3.85 5.21 2.11
N LEU A 45 -3.49 4.70 3.29
CA LEU A 45 -2.39 5.21 4.10
C LEU A 45 -1.21 4.27 3.95
N PHE A 46 -0.13 4.75 3.34
CA PHE A 46 1.14 4.07 3.29
C PHE A 46 2.00 4.49 4.48
N ILE A 47 2.52 3.51 5.21
CA ILE A 47 3.27 3.70 6.43
C ILE A 47 4.67 3.13 6.22
N LEU A 48 5.68 3.99 6.17
CA LEU A 48 7.08 3.61 6.18
C LEU A 48 7.48 3.33 7.62
N LEU A 49 7.63 2.05 7.96
CA LEU A 49 7.95 1.63 9.30
C LEU A 49 9.47 1.61 9.51
N ASP A 50 9.92 2.25 10.58
CA ASP A 50 11.27 2.16 11.13
C ASP A 50 11.18 1.45 12.49
N LEU A 51 11.80 0.26 12.57
CA LEU A 51 11.91 -0.52 13.80
C LEU A 51 13.30 -0.28 14.39
N CYS A 52 13.45 0.83 15.13
CA CYS A 52 14.68 1.24 15.81
C CYS A 52 15.97 1.20 14.96
N GLY A 53 15.90 1.52 13.67
CA GLY A 53 17.03 1.52 12.76
C GLY A 53 17.43 0.15 12.21
N LYS A 54 16.67 -0.92 12.51
CA LYS A 54 16.87 -2.24 11.90
C LYS A 54 16.76 -2.13 10.38
N GLY A 55 17.55 -2.93 9.65
CA GLY A 55 17.59 -2.86 8.19
C GLY A 55 18.11 -1.54 7.62
N GLY A 56 18.72 -0.67 8.44
CA GLY A 56 19.13 0.68 8.03
C GLY A 56 18.03 1.75 8.19
N GLY A 57 16.92 1.44 8.87
CA GLY A 57 15.77 2.33 9.06
C GLY A 57 14.65 2.03 8.06
N THR A 58 13.93 3.05 7.61
CA THR A 58 12.85 2.88 6.63
C THR A 58 13.38 2.33 5.30
N ALA A 59 12.58 1.52 4.60
CA ALA A 59 12.97 0.97 3.30
C ALA A 59 13.15 2.02 2.19
N THR A 60 12.56 3.21 2.37
CA THR A 60 12.63 4.34 1.44
C THR A 60 12.25 5.63 2.17
N THR A 61 12.11 6.74 1.43
CA THR A 61 11.61 8.03 1.92
C THR A 61 10.18 8.27 1.47
N GLU A 62 9.43 9.12 2.20
CA GLU A 62 8.05 9.47 1.84
C GLU A 62 7.95 10.08 0.44
N THR A 63 8.91 10.93 0.08
CA THR A 63 9.00 11.56 -1.23
C THR A 63 9.25 10.53 -2.33
N SER A 64 10.19 9.60 -2.12
CA SER A 64 10.49 8.57 -3.12
C SER A 64 9.30 7.62 -3.33
N LEU A 65 8.62 7.22 -2.26
CA LEU A 65 7.40 6.40 -2.34
C LEU A 65 6.27 7.17 -3.02
N SER A 66 6.01 8.41 -2.62
CA SER A 66 4.98 9.25 -3.25
C SER A 66 5.24 9.44 -4.74
N ASN A 67 6.49 9.72 -5.12
CA ASN A 67 6.87 9.85 -6.52
C ASN A 67 6.63 8.56 -7.31
N MET A 68 6.94 7.40 -6.74
CA MET A 68 6.67 6.11 -7.38
C MET A 68 5.17 5.87 -7.57
N LEU A 69 4.36 6.14 -6.54
CA LEU A 69 2.92 5.89 -6.56
C LEU A 69 2.18 6.78 -7.55
N PHE A 70 2.55 8.06 -7.64
CA PHE A 70 1.73 9.06 -8.34
C PHE A 70 2.40 9.66 -9.57
N ASN A 71 3.74 9.67 -9.62
CA ASN A 71 4.52 10.35 -10.66
C ASN A 71 5.48 9.41 -11.42
N GLY A 72 5.42 8.09 -11.16
CA GLY A 72 6.29 7.10 -11.78
C GLY A 72 5.96 6.86 -13.26
N LEU A 73 6.77 6.05 -13.93
CA LEU A 73 6.54 5.65 -15.33
C LEU A 73 5.23 4.85 -15.50
N THR A 74 4.80 4.16 -14.44
CA THR A 74 3.50 3.49 -14.37
C THR A 74 2.93 3.77 -12.98
N PRO A 75 2.24 4.90 -12.81
CA PRO A 75 1.63 5.27 -11.53
C PRO A 75 0.67 4.18 -11.06
N MET A 76 0.58 4.00 -9.73
CA MET A 76 -0.34 3.04 -9.13
C MET A 76 -1.80 3.41 -9.43
N SER A 77 -2.10 4.69 -9.63
CA SER A 77 -3.41 5.18 -10.10
C SER A 77 -3.80 4.54 -11.44
N ASP A 78 -2.87 4.49 -12.39
CA ASP A 78 -3.13 3.96 -13.73
C ASP A 78 -3.29 2.43 -13.70
N TYR A 79 -2.48 1.76 -12.89
CA TYR A 79 -2.61 0.33 -12.65
C TYR A 79 -3.99 -0.01 -12.06
N ILE A 80 -4.39 0.68 -10.99
CA ILE A 80 -5.69 0.49 -10.33
C ILE A 80 -6.84 0.80 -11.29
N ALA A 81 -6.78 1.92 -12.03
CA ALA A 81 -7.79 2.27 -13.01
C ALA A 81 -7.90 1.19 -14.10
N THR A 82 -6.77 0.68 -14.61
CA THR A 82 -6.75 -0.37 -15.62
C THR A 82 -7.35 -1.67 -15.09
N CYS A 83 -6.88 -2.16 -13.94
CA CYS A 83 -7.32 -3.43 -13.37
C CYS A 83 -8.76 -3.40 -12.82
N SER A 84 -9.26 -2.21 -12.46
CA SER A 84 -10.65 -2.03 -12.02
C SER A 84 -11.61 -1.61 -13.13
N TYR A 85 -11.16 -1.51 -14.40
CA TYR A 85 -11.95 -0.96 -15.51
C TYR A 85 -12.53 0.43 -15.20
N GLY A 86 -11.71 1.29 -14.56
CA GLY A 86 -12.05 2.64 -14.16
C GLY A 86 -13.07 2.73 -13.02
N LYS A 87 -13.34 1.62 -12.31
CA LYS A 87 -14.32 1.59 -11.23
C LYS A 87 -13.76 2.00 -9.88
N ALA A 88 -12.44 1.86 -9.67
CA ALA A 88 -11.77 2.26 -8.45
C ALA A 88 -10.86 3.48 -8.68
N GLN A 89 -10.89 4.41 -7.72
CA GLN A 89 -10.10 5.63 -7.72
C GLN A 89 -8.99 5.57 -6.66
N PHE A 90 -7.78 5.86 -7.08
CA PHE A 90 -6.59 5.98 -6.24
C PHE A 90 -5.79 7.18 -6.73
N ASP A 91 -5.58 8.16 -5.87
CA ASP A 91 -4.85 9.37 -6.19
C ASP A 91 -4.20 9.99 -4.94
N GLN A 92 -3.47 11.09 -5.14
CA GLN A 92 -2.79 11.79 -4.06
C GLN A 92 -3.74 12.51 -3.09
N SER A 93 -4.98 12.80 -3.50
CA SER A 93 -5.98 13.47 -2.67
C SER A 93 -6.59 12.52 -1.64
N ASN A 94 -6.75 11.25 -2.01
CA ASN A 94 -7.34 10.20 -1.17
C ASN A 94 -6.30 9.30 -0.50
N SER A 95 -5.01 9.49 -0.80
CA SER A 95 -3.92 8.68 -0.23
C SER A 95 -2.87 9.53 0.48
N ARG A 96 -2.13 8.92 1.40
CA ARG A 96 -1.07 9.59 2.14
C ARG A 96 0.07 8.63 2.45
N VAL A 97 1.28 9.17 2.49
CA VAL A 97 2.48 8.48 2.95
C VAL A 97 2.92 9.11 4.28
N VAL A 98 3.32 8.29 5.24
CA VAL A 98 3.85 8.74 6.53
C VAL A 98 4.95 7.81 7.02
N THR A 99 5.94 8.35 7.71
CA THR A 99 6.98 7.59 8.40
C THR A 99 6.63 7.44 9.87
N VAL A 100 6.74 6.21 10.39
CA VAL A 100 6.52 5.90 11.81
C VAL A 100 7.75 5.20 12.38
N LYS A 101 8.25 5.72 13.50
CA LYS A 101 9.43 5.18 14.19
C LYS A 101 9.01 4.53 15.49
N LEU A 102 9.12 3.21 15.55
CA LEU A 102 8.85 2.43 16.75
C LEU A 102 10.17 2.03 17.44
N PRO A 103 10.15 1.82 18.77
CA PRO A 103 11.29 1.25 19.49
C PRO A 103 11.56 -0.21 19.08
N CYS A 104 12.66 -0.80 19.55
CA CYS A 104 13.00 -2.18 19.20
C CYS A 104 12.06 -3.22 19.81
N ASN A 105 11.36 -2.86 20.87
CA ASN A 105 10.38 -3.68 21.58
C ASN A 105 9.47 -2.78 22.41
N GLY A 106 8.36 -3.34 22.87
CA GLY A 106 7.43 -2.65 23.73
C GLY A 106 6.26 -3.52 24.13
N THR A 107 5.30 -2.90 24.80
CA THR A 107 3.99 -3.49 25.08
C THR A 107 2.95 -2.66 24.36
N GLY A 108 2.15 -3.29 23.52
CA GLY A 108 1.17 -2.61 22.68
C GLY A 108 0.18 -1.79 23.53
N HIS A 109 0.00 -0.52 23.19
CA HIS A 109 -0.89 0.35 23.97
C HIS A 109 -2.35 -0.12 23.93
N THR A 110 -2.79 -0.67 22.80
CA THR A 110 -4.15 -1.17 22.58
C THR A 110 -4.31 -2.62 23.02
N THR A 111 -3.39 -3.49 22.63
CA THR A 111 -3.50 -4.95 22.86
C THR A 111 -3.00 -5.40 24.23
N LYS A 112 -2.15 -4.59 24.89
CA LYS A 112 -1.39 -4.95 26.10
C LYS A 112 -0.47 -6.16 25.93
N MET A 113 -0.23 -6.60 24.70
CA MET A 113 0.68 -7.70 24.39
C MET A 113 2.09 -7.18 24.17
N ALA A 114 3.08 -7.95 24.62
CA ALA A 114 4.48 -7.68 24.32
C ALA A 114 4.75 -7.87 22.82
N TRP A 115 5.64 -7.04 22.28
CA TRP A 115 6.10 -7.13 20.91
C TRP A 115 7.58 -6.75 20.83
N ASP A 116 8.27 -7.28 19.85
CA ASP A 116 9.67 -6.98 19.57
C ASP A 116 9.92 -6.89 18.07
N SER A 117 10.99 -6.22 17.64
CA SER A 117 11.32 -6.07 16.23
C SER A 117 11.91 -7.35 15.62
N SER A 118 12.45 -8.27 16.43
CA SER A 118 13.24 -9.41 15.96
C SER A 118 12.44 -10.63 15.51
N SER A 119 11.13 -10.53 15.29
CA SER A 119 10.29 -11.66 14.88
C SER A 119 9.08 -11.22 14.05
N CYS A 120 8.76 -11.94 12.96
CA CYS A 120 7.48 -11.79 12.26
C CYS A 120 6.42 -12.81 12.68
N SER A 121 6.74 -13.67 13.65
CA SER A 121 5.87 -14.77 14.07
C SER A 121 4.82 -14.32 15.10
N ASN A 122 3.83 -15.18 15.33
CA ASN A 122 2.74 -14.95 16.29
C ASN A 122 1.99 -13.64 15.98
N ASP A 123 1.49 -12.97 17.01
CA ASP A 123 0.76 -11.71 16.88
C ASP A 123 1.69 -10.48 16.76
N ASN A 124 3.00 -10.67 16.57
CA ASN A 124 3.98 -9.59 16.64
C ASN A 124 3.76 -8.55 15.52
N LEU A 125 3.49 -9.01 14.29
CA LEU A 125 3.16 -8.14 13.15
C LEU A 125 1.90 -7.30 13.39
N PHE A 126 0.87 -7.89 13.99
CA PHE A 126 -0.35 -7.17 14.35
C PHE A 126 -0.09 -6.16 15.47
N ASN A 127 0.72 -6.52 16.47
CA ASN A 127 1.09 -5.62 17.55
C ASN A 127 1.88 -4.41 17.06
N TRP A 128 2.81 -4.58 16.10
CA TRP A 128 3.49 -3.44 15.48
C TRP A 128 2.50 -2.49 14.84
N MET A 129 1.49 -3.01 14.15
CA MET A 129 0.47 -2.19 13.53
C MET A 129 -0.34 -1.42 14.58
N TYR A 130 -0.85 -2.09 15.62
CA TYR A 130 -1.64 -1.40 16.64
C TYR A 130 -0.84 -0.29 17.33
N GLU A 131 0.46 -0.52 17.49
CA GLU A 131 1.39 0.46 18.02
C GLU A 131 1.65 1.61 17.04
N VAL A 132 1.75 1.33 15.73
CA VAL A 132 1.83 2.35 14.67
C VAL A 132 0.62 3.28 14.72
N GLU A 133 -0.59 2.76 14.82
CA GLU A 133 -1.81 3.58 14.88
C GLU A 133 -1.83 4.45 16.13
N TRP A 134 -1.50 3.84 17.28
CA TRP A 134 -1.35 4.59 18.52
C TRP A 134 -0.32 5.71 18.37
N TYR A 135 0.82 5.42 17.75
CA TYR A 135 1.89 6.40 17.51
C TYR A 135 1.41 7.55 16.61
N ILE A 136 0.66 7.25 15.55
CA ILE A 136 0.09 8.29 14.67
C ILE A 136 -0.86 9.19 15.48
N ASP A 137 -1.78 8.61 16.25
CA ASP A 137 -2.78 9.35 17.02
C ASP A 137 -2.19 10.12 18.21
N ASN A 138 -1.13 9.60 18.85
CA ASN A 138 -0.65 10.10 20.15
C ASN A 138 0.71 10.80 20.09
N VAL A 139 1.56 10.46 19.13
CA VAL A 139 2.90 11.04 18.98
C VAL A 139 2.95 11.98 17.79
N LEU A 140 2.59 11.52 16.58
CA LEU A 140 2.57 12.40 15.40
C LEU A 140 1.46 13.45 15.49
N LYS A 141 0.30 13.09 16.05
CA LYS A 141 -0.84 13.99 16.31
C LYS A 141 -1.12 14.94 15.14
N PRO A 142 -1.34 14.42 13.91
CA PRO A 142 -1.56 15.27 12.77
C PRO A 142 -2.82 16.14 12.97
N THR A 143 -2.68 17.46 12.84
CA THR A 143 -3.79 18.41 13.03
C THR A 143 -4.68 18.55 11.80
N SER A 144 -4.17 18.22 10.62
CA SER A 144 -4.85 18.44 9.33
C SER A 144 -5.49 17.20 8.73
N TRP A 145 -5.33 16.03 9.36
CA TRP A 145 -5.89 14.77 8.86
C TRP A 145 -6.06 13.74 9.97
N ASN A 146 -6.97 12.79 9.74
CA ASN A 146 -7.20 11.63 10.60
C ASN A 146 -6.86 10.36 9.83
N HIS A 147 -6.01 9.50 10.41
CA HIS A 147 -5.56 8.26 9.77
C HIS A 147 -6.70 7.27 9.53
N ARG A 148 -7.76 7.31 10.35
CA ARG A 148 -8.93 6.43 10.24
C ARG A 148 -9.79 6.69 9.00
N ARG A 149 -9.57 7.81 8.29
CA ARG A 149 -10.25 8.09 7.00
C ARG A 149 -9.74 7.20 5.86
N TYR A 150 -8.51 6.71 5.99
CA TYR A 150 -7.92 5.78 5.03
C TYR A 150 -8.29 4.37 5.46
N ARG A 151 -9.06 3.67 4.62
CA ARG A 151 -9.58 2.34 4.95
C ARG A 151 -8.58 1.23 4.67
N HIS A 152 -7.50 1.54 3.97
CA HIS A 152 -6.46 0.62 3.57
C HIS A 152 -5.15 1.13 4.14
N HIS A 153 -4.55 0.39 5.05
CA HIS A 153 -3.26 0.74 5.65
C HIS A 153 -2.21 -0.23 5.12
N VAL A 154 -1.23 0.32 4.42
CA VAL A 154 -0.13 -0.45 3.81
C VAL A 154 1.14 -0.13 4.57
N ILE A 155 1.63 -1.08 5.35
CA ILE A 155 2.86 -0.98 6.14
C ILE A 155 4.00 -1.52 5.31
N ILE A 156 4.98 -0.67 5.04
CA ILE A 156 6.23 -1.05 4.36
C ILE A 156 7.28 -1.21 5.45
N THR A 157 7.75 -2.44 5.64
CA THR A 157 8.69 -2.78 6.71
C THR A 157 10.13 -2.41 6.35
N PRO A 158 11.06 -2.37 7.32
CA PRO A 158 12.48 -2.20 7.03
C PRO A 158 13.04 -3.32 6.14
N ARG A 159 14.19 -3.05 5.52
CA ARG A 159 14.87 -4.02 4.64
C ARG A 159 15.56 -5.14 5.40
N ASN A 160 15.90 -6.20 4.68
CA ASN A 160 16.67 -7.35 5.12
C ASN A 160 16.05 -8.03 6.35
N MET A 161 14.72 -8.12 6.42
CA MET A 161 14.03 -8.64 7.61
C MET A 161 14.48 -10.06 7.93
N THR A 162 14.70 -10.89 6.91
CA THR A 162 15.19 -12.26 7.09
C THR A 162 16.54 -12.32 7.81
N GLY A 163 17.39 -11.29 7.64
CA GLY A 163 18.70 -11.19 8.29
C GLY A 163 18.68 -10.79 9.77
N TRP A 164 17.61 -10.14 10.27
CA TRP A 164 17.55 -9.67 11.67
C TRP A 164 16.29 -10.01 12.45
N ALA A 165 15.21 -10.42 11.77
CA ALA A 165 13.96 -10.90 12.34
C ALA A 165 13.67 -12.38 12.01
N GLY A 166 14.57 -13.02 11.26
CA GLY A 166 14.56 -14.46 11.00
C GLY A 166 13.73 -14.89 9.78
N PRO A 167 13.75 -16.19 9.45
CA PRO A 167 13.21 -16.71 8.19
C PRO A 167 11.69 -16.61 8.07
N ALA A 168 10.96 -16.46 9.19
CA ALA A 168 9.51 -16.23 9.17
C ALA A 168 9.11 -14.89 8.51
N CYS A 169 10.08 -13.99 8.29
CA CYS A 169 9.89 -12.73 7.61
C CYS A 169 10.14 -12.80 6.08
N ASP A 170 10.31 -13.99 5.51
CA ASP A 170 10.55 -14.18 4.07
C ASP A 170 9.25 -14.14 3.26
N TRP A 171 8.60 -12.98 3.24
CA TRP A 171 7.41 -12.72 2.44
C TRP A 171 7.58 -11.42 1.66
N SER A 172 7.08 -11.37 0.43
CA SER A 172 7.09 -10.14 -0.37
C SER A 172 5.98 -9.18 0.06
N GLY A 173 4.84 -9.76 0.49
CA GLY A 173 3.73 -9.06 1.13
C GLY A 173 2.79 -10.03 1.85
N MET A 174 2.08 -9.51 2.85
CA MET A 174 1.06 -10.21 3.63
C MET A 174 -0.14 -9.27 3.79
N GLY A 175 -1.36 -9.77 3.88
CA GLY A 175 -2.52 -8.92 4.11
C GLY A 175 -3.60 -9.60 4.93
N SER A 176 -4.38 -8.81 5.66
CA SER A 176 -5.57 -9.30 6.34
C SER A 176 -6.75 -9.29 5.36
N ILE A 177 -7.43 -10.43 5.20
CA ILE A 177 -8.70 -10.47 4.47
C ILE A 177 -9.80 -10.03 5.44
N GLY A 178 -10.46 -8.92 5.10
CA GLY A 178 -11.48 -8.29 5.94
C GLY A 178 -10.96 -7.05 6.67
N MET A 179 -11.87 -6.37 7.35
CA MET A 179 -11.52 -5.22 8.17
C MET A 179 -11.05 -5.72 9.54
N ALA A 180 -9.82 -5.43 9.89
CA ALA A 180 -9.38 -5.62 11.27
C ALA A 180 -10.18 -4.66 12.16
N GLN A 181 -10.76 -5.22 13.23
CA GLN A 181 -11.69 -4.53 14.12
C GLN A 181 -12.90 -3.88 13.41
N GLY A 182 -13.24 -4.33 12.19
CA GLY A 182 -14.45 -3.90 11.48
C GLY A 182 -14.37 -2.52 10.80
N THR A 183 -13.21 -1.85 10.79
CA THR A 183 -13.11 -0.46 10.31
C THR A 183 -12.10 -0.21 9.19
N TRP A 184 -11.00 -0.96 9.09
CA TRP A 184 -10.02 -0.81 7.99
C TRP A 184 -9.18 -2.10 7.80
N SER A 185 -8.50 -2.23 6.66
CA SER A 185 -7.69 -3.38 6.28
C SER A 185 -6.20 -3.09 6.36
N TYR A 186 -5.40 -4.14 6.62
CA TYR A 186 -3.95 -4.05 6.66
C TYR A 186 -3.30 -4.89 5.56
N ALA A 187 -2.23 -4.32 5.01
CA ALA A 187 -1.25 -5.06 4.25
C ALA A 187 0.15 -4.71 4.76
N TRP A 188 1.02 -5.71 4.83
CA TRP A 188 2.45 -5.56 5.02
C TRP A 188 3.16 -5.82 3.69
N VAL A 189 4.12 -4.99 3.37
CA VAL A 189 4.98 -5.13 2.20
C VAL A 189 6.41 -5.15 2.69
N SER A 190 7.17 -6.18 2.29
CA SER A 190 8.57 -6.26 2.71
C SER A 190 9.36 -5.11 2.11
N GLY A 191 10.22 -4.50 2.94
CA GLY A 191 11.15 -3.48 2.48
C GLY A 191 12.09 -3.96 1.38
N ASP A 192 12.33 -5.27 1.30
CA ASP A 192 13.17 -5.88 0.27
C ASP A 192 12.50 -5.89 -1.10
N SER A 193 11.16 -5.94 -1.13
CA SER A 193 10.36 -5.79 -2.35
C SER A 193 10.46 -4.37 -2.95
N TRP A 194 11.03 -3.41 -2.21
CA TRP A 194 11.21 -2.04 -2.65
C TRP A 194 12.39 -1.86 -3.63
N GLN A 195 13.30 -2.83 -3.73
CA GLN A 195 14.46 -2.75 -4.64
C GLN A 195 14.43 -3.81 -5.73
N GLN A 196 13.59 -3.63 -6.75
CA GLN A 196 13.78 -4.27 -8.05
C GLN A 196 13.33 -3.36 -9.21
N LYS A 197 14.18 -2.39 -9.57
CA LYS A 197 14.75 -2.18 -10.93
C LYS A 197 15.43 -0.83 -11.04
#